data_AF-A0A957KBE2-F1
#
_entry.id   AF-A0A957KBE2-F1
#
_cell.length_a   1.000
_cell.length_b   1.000
_cell.length_c   1.000
_cell.angle_alpha   90.00
_cell.angle_beta   90.00
_cell.angle_gamma   90.00
#
_symmetry.space_group_name_H-M   'P 1'
#
loop_
_entity.id
_entity.type
_entity.pdbx_description
1 polymer ?
#
loop_
_entity_poly.entity_id
_entity_poly.type
_entity_poly.pdbx_seq_one_letter_code
_entity_poly.pdbx_strand_id
1 'polypeptide(L)'
;YDGDTVAAQAALVAIIGAMDRSVILTAEPDYIHAVFRSALFDFPDDAEFYFDEPAGLIHIRFASRYGYGDLGANHDRAEAIREEFQSFAAD
;
A
#
# COMPACT_ATOMS: atom_id res chain seq x y z
N TYR A 1 3.49 7.36 11.91
CA TYR A 1 2.93 6.18 12.60
C TYR A 1 3.48 6.20 14.00
N ASP A 2 2.60 6.21 14.98
CA ASP A 2 2.87 6.41 16.40
C ASP A 2 2.54 5.17 17.24
N GLY A 3 2.16 4.06 16.58
CA GLY A 3 1.82 2.79 17.21
C GLY A 3 0.32 2.51 17.27
N ASP A 4 -0.57 3.41 16.84
CA ASP A 4 -2.00 3.06 16.68
C ASP A 4 -2.22 2.28 15.38
N THR A 5 -1.97 0.96 15.46
CA THR A 5 -2.09 0.04 14.33
C THR A 5 -3.49 0.09 13.71
N VAL A 6 -4.54 0.22 14.52
CA VAL A 6 -5.93 0.16 14.04
C VAL A 6 -6.26 1.39 13.20
N ALA A 7 -5.92 2.59 13.70
CA ALA A 7 -6.12 3.82 12.95
C ALA A 7 -5.28 3.85 11.66
N ALA A 8 -4.01 3.44 11.75
CA ALA A 8 -3.11 3.39 10.60
C ALA A 8 -3.59 2.39 9.53
N GLN A 9 -4.09 1.23 9.95
CA GLN A 9 -4.62 0.20 9.07
C GLN A 9 -5.89 0.68 8.37
N ALA A 10 -6.82 1.30 9.10
CA ALA A 10 -8.03 1.87 8.52
C ALA A 10 -7.72 2.98 7.50
N ALA A 11 -6.76 3.87 7.81
CA ALA A 11 -6.31 4.91 6.89
C ALA A 11 -5.74 4.31 5.60
N LEU A 12 -4.84 3.33 5.69
CA LEU A 12 -4.26 2.67 4.52
C LEU A 12 -5.31 1.93 3.69
N VAL A 13 -6.27 1.25 4.32
CA VAL A 13 -7.39 0.61 3.61
C VAL A 13 -8.19 1.65 2.83
N ALA A 14 -8.49 2.81 3.41
CA ALA A 14 -9.21 3.89 2.74
C ALA A 14 -8.43 4.46 1.57
N ILE A 15 -7.13 4.76 1.76
CA ILE A 15 -6.25 5.30 0.72
C ILE A 15 -6.14 4.32 -0.44
N ILE A 16 -5.77 3.07 -0.17
CA ILE A 16 -5.61 2.02 -1.20
C ILE A 16 -6.93 1.81 -1.94
N GLY A 17 -8.05 1.73 -1.22
CA GLY A 17 -9.38 1.53 -1.81
C GLY A 17 -9.86 2.69 -2.69
N ALA A 18 -9.31 3.89 -2.53
CA ALA A 18 -9.60 5.04 -3.39
C ALA A 18 -8.72 5.12 -4.64
N MET A 19 -7.62 4.34 -4.71
CA MET A 19 -6.73 4.35 -5.87
C MET A 19 -7.32 3.56 -7.05
N ASP A 20 -7.12 4.09 -8.25
CA ASP A 20 -7.54 3.40 -9.47
C ASP A 20 -6.89 2.02 -9.61
N ARG A 21 -7.71 1.03 -10.02
CA ARG A 21 -7.27 -0.32 -10.37
C ARG A 21 -6.55 -1.04 -9.22
N SER A 22 -6.92 -0.74 -7.99
CA SER A 22 -6.54 -1.47 -6.80
C SER A 22 -7.63 -2.47 -6.39
N VAL A 23 -7.21 -3.57 -5.77
CA VAL A 23 -8.11 -4.51 -5.10
C VAL A 23 -7.42 -4.96 -3.82
N ILE A 24 -8.07 -4.74 -2.67
CA ILE A 24 -7.61 -5.28 -1.38
C ILE A 24 -8.07 -6.73 -1.30
N LEU A 25 -7.12 -7.65 -1.15
CA LEU A 25 -7.37 -9.09 -1.02
C LEU A 25 -7.47 -9.50 0.46
N THR A 26 -6.62 -8.92 1.31
CA THR A 26 -6.57 -9.19 2.74
C THR A 26 -6.36 -7.90 3.52
N ALA A 27 -7.10 -7.73 4.62
CA ALA A 27 -6.91 -6.65 5.59
C ALA A 27 -7.06 -7.24 7.00
N GLU A 28 -5.94 -7.67 7.54
CA GLU A 28 -5.79 -8.18 8.91
C GLU A 28 -5.26 -7.06 9.82
N PRO A 29 -5.29 -7.22 11.15
CA PRO A 29 -4.88 -6.17 12.08
C PRO A 29 -3.48 -5.60 11.81
N ASP A 30 -2.51 -6.44 11.46
CA ASP A 30 -1.10 -6.09 11.26
C ASP A 30 -0.63 -6.27 9.81
N TYR A 31 -1.54 -6.53 8.88
CA TYR A 31 -1.19 -6.85 7.50
C TYR A 31 -2.27 -6.45 6.49
N ILE A 32 -1.85 -5.83 5.39
CA ILE A 32 -2.70 -5.59 4.21
C ILE A 32 -2.03 -6.19 2.99
N HIS A 33 -2.79 -6.94 2.19
CA HIS A 33 -2.41 -7.36 0.85
C HIS A 33 -3.37 -6.77 -0.17
N ALA A 34 -2.80 -6.02 -1.12
CA ALA A 34 -3.52 -5.46 -2.25
C ALA A 34 -2.86 -5.85 -3.57
N VAL A 35 -3.65 -5.81 -4.63
CA VAL A 35 -3.18 -5.96 -6.01
C VAL A 35 -3.48 -4.69 -6.78
N PHE A 36 -2.48 -4.16 -7.46
CA PHE A 36 -2.61 -3.04 -8.40
C PHE A 36 -2.41 -3.53 -9.82
N ARG A 37 -3.21 -3.06 -10.77
CA ARG A 37 -3.05 -3.39 -12.20
C ARG A 37 -2.48 -2.20 -12.96
N SER A 38 -1.43 -2.43 -13.75
CA SER A 38 -0.85 -1.39 -14.60
C SER A 38 -1.82 -0.93 -15.70
N ALA A 39 -1.78 0.36 -16.05
CA ALA A 39 -2.77 0.95 -16.97
C ALA A 39 -2.57 0.46 -18.40
N LEU A 40 -1.31 0.24 -18.73
CA LEU A 40 -0.84 0.00 -20.08
C LEU A 40 -0.80 -1.49 -20.43
N PHE A 41 -0.61 -2.37 -19.43
CA PHE A 41 -0.38 -3.79 -19.69
C PHE A 41 -1.22 -4.75 -18.84
N ASP A 42 -2.16 -4.25 -18.03
CA ASP A 42 -3.03 -5.03 -17.11
C ASP A 42 -2.28 -6.05 -16.23
N PHE A 43 -0.97 -5.82 -16.02
CA PHE A 43 -0.16 -6.70 -15.19
C PHE A 43 -0.50 -6.44 -13.71
N PRO A 44 -0.93 -7.48 -12.96
CA PRO A 44 -1.09 -7.38 -11.53
C PRO A 44 0.27 -7.36 -10.82
N ASP A 45 0.45 -6.34 -9.98
CA ASP A 45 1.53 -6.20 -9.03
C ASP A 45 0.96 -6.34 -7.61
N ASP A 46 1.62 -7.13 -6.77
CA ASP A 46 1.25 -7.28 -5.36
C ASP A 46 1.85 -6.13 -4.55
N ALA A 47 1.07 -5.60 -3.63
CA ALA A 47 1.47 -4.62 -2.63
C ALA A 47 1.13 -5.16 -1.25
N GLU A 48 2.14 -5.30 -0.41
CA GLU A 48 2.03 -5.82 0.95
C GLU A 48 2.45 -4.74 1.93
N PHE A 49 1.64 -4.57 2.98
CA PHE A 49 1.88 -3.63 4.08
C PHE A 49 1.90 -4.41 5.38
N TYR A 50 2.99 -4.29 6.15
CA TYR A 50 3.13 -4.93 7.45
C TYR A 50 3.35 -3.87 8.53
N PHE A 51 2.57 -3.94 9.60
CA PHE A 51 2.59 -2.97 10.69
C PHE A 51 3.47 -3.51 11.82
N ASP A 52 4.67 -2.96 11.96
CA ASP A 52 5.58 -3.22 13.07
C ASP A 52 5.28 -2.19 14.18
N GLU A 53 4.29 -2.49 15.00
CA GLU A 53 3.88 -1.67 16.14
C GLU A 53 5.01 -1.42 17.15
N PRO A 54 5.82 -2.42 17.57
CA PRO A 54 6.97 -2.19 18.44
C PRO A 54 8.00 -1.20 17.87
N ALA A 55 8.25 -1.25 16.56
CA ALA A 55 9.17 -0.32 15.90
C ALA A 55 8.52 1.03 15.52
N GLY A 56 7.19 1.13 15.59
CA GLY A 56 6.46 2.28 15.07
C GLY A 56 6.65 2.46 13.56
N LEU A 57 6.78 1.35 12.81
CA LEU A 57 6.99 1.36 11.36
C LEU A 57 5.89 0.63 10.59
N ILE A 58 5.68 1.06 9.35
CA ILE A 58 4.91 0.30 8.36
C ILE A 58 5.87 -0.08 7.25
N HIS A 59 6.08 -1.38 7.08
CA HIS A 59 6.89 -1.92 6.00
C HIS A 59 6.04 -2.08 4.75
N ILE A 60 6.59 -1.68 3.60
CA ILE A 60 5.91 -1.75 2.31
C ILE A 60 6.75 -2.58 1.36
N ARG A 61 6.10 -3.51 0.67
CA ARG A 61 6.72 -4.29 -0.40
C ARG A 61 5.82 -4.28 -1.62
N PHE A 62 6.41 -3.92 -2.76
CA PHE A 62 5.81 -4.13 -4.08
C PHE A 62 6.52 -5.27 -4.80
N ALA A 63 5.77 -6.19 -5.37
CA ALA A 63 6.29 -7.33 -6.10
C ALA A 63 5.54 -7.51 -7.43
N SER A 64 6.23 -7.32 -8.55
CA SER A 64 5.66 -7.63 -9.85
C SER A 64 5.63 -9.13 -10.10
N ARG A 65 4.48 -9.64 -10.56
CA ARG A 65 4.31 -11.08 -10.83
C ARG A 65 5.02 -11.55 -12.11
N TYR A 66 5.28 -10.63 -13.04
CA TYR A 66 5.78 -10.97 -14.37
C TYR A 66 7.22 -10.51 -14.63
N GLY A 67 7.87 -9.85 -13.66
CA GLY A 67 9.29 -9.47 -13.75
C GLY A 67 9.62 -8.48 -14.88
N TYR A 68 8.62 -7.84 -15.48
CA TYR A 68 8.83 -6.76 -16.43
C TYR A 68 9.14 -5.47 -15.68
N GLY A 69 10.06 -4.66 -16.22
CA GLY A 69 10.28 -3.31 -15.71
C GLY A 69 9.00 -2.50 -15.82
N ASP A 70 8.46 -2.07 -14.69
CA ASP A 70 7.21 -1.29 -14.58
C ASP A 70 7.41 0.21 -14.83
N LEU A 71 8.61 0.59 -15.30
CA LEU A 71 9.06 1.98 -15.50
C LEU A 71 8.97 2.84 -14.24
N GLY A 72 9.05 2.24 -13.05
CA GLY A 72 8.96 2.95 -11.77
C GLY A 72 7.54 3.10 -11.23
N ALA A 73 6.52 2.54 -11.89
CA ALA A 73 5.13 2.68 -11.46
C ALA A 73 4.87 2.19 -10.03
N ASN A 74 5.55 1.14 -9.56
CA ASN A 74 5.42 0.69 -8.18
C ASN A 74 6.10 1.63 -7.18
N HIS A 75 7.23 2.23 -7.55
CA HIS A 75 7.88 3.25 -6.73
C HIS A 75 6.99 4.49 -6.58
N ASP A 76 6.48 5.02 -7.69
CA ASP A 76 5.61 6.20 -7.68
C ASP A 76 4.34 5.95 -6.87
N ARG A 77 3.79 4.74 -6.93
CA ARG A 77 2.64 4.34 -6.13
C ARG A 77 2.96 4.26 -4.64
N ALA A 78 4.11 3.69 -4.28
CA ALA A 78 4.54 3.63 -2.89
C ALA A 78 4.70 5.04 -2.30
N GLU A 79 5.29 5.96 -3.06
CA GLU A 79 5.43 7.35 -2.66
C GLU A 79 4.09 8.07 -2.54
N ALA A 80 3.17 7.90 -3.49
CA ALA A 80 1.84 8.49 -3.41
C ALA A 80 1.06 8.00 -2.16
N ILE A 81 1.12 6.70 -1.86
CA ILE A 81 0.51 6.15 -0.64
C ILE A 81 1.17 6.73 0.61
N ARG A 82 2.50 6.88 0.61
CA ARG A 82 3.25 7.47 1.72
C ARG A 82 2.84 8.93 1.97
N GLU A 83 2.72 9.73 0.92
CA GLU A 83 2.30 11.14 0.99
C GLU A 83 0.87 11.28 1.49
N GLU A 84 -0.08 10.54 0.92
CA GLU A 84 -1.49 10.55 1.36
C GLU A 84 -1.63 10.09 2.81
N PHE A 85 -0.90 9.05 3.23
CA PHE A 85 -0.91 8.57 4.61
C PHE A 85 -0.38 9.61 5.60
N GLN A 86 0.66 10.36 5.21
CA GLN A 86 1.19 11.45 6.02
C GLN A 86 0.21 12.61 6.14
N SER A 87 -0.53 12.92 5.07
CA SER A 87 -1.59 13.94 5.12
C SER A 87 -2.75 13.50 6.00
N PHE A 88 -3.20 12.24 5.87
CA PHE A 88 -4.28 11.68 6.68
C PHE A 88 -3.96 11.69 8.18
N ALA A 89 -2.71 11.44 8.54
CA ALA A 89 -2.26 11.44 9.93
C ALA A 89 -2.04 12.85 10.52
N ALA A 90 -2.04 13.90 9.68
CA ALA A 90 -1.87 15.28 10.11
C ALA A 90 -3.20 16.00 10.40
N ASP A 91 -4.33 15.42 9.99
CA ASP A 91 -5.70 15.90 10.21
C ASP A 91 -6.33 15.31 11.48
#